data_AF-A0A2D9FXE9-F1
#
_entry.id   AF-A0A2D9FXE9-F1
#
_cell.length_a   1.000
_cell.length_b   1.000
_cell.length_c   1.000
_cell.angle_alpha   90.00
_cell.angle_beta   90.00
_cell.angle_gamma   90.00
#
_symmetry.space_group_name_H-M   'P 1'
#
loop_
_entity.id
_entity.type
_entity.pdbx_description
1 polymer ?
#
loop_
_entity_poly.entity_id
_entity_poly.type
_entity_poly.pdbx_seq_one_letter_code
_entity_poly.pdbx_strand_id
1 'polypeptide(L)' 'MHWIWWLIFIAIVLLVTFDIVPYRPKTEPNEDALDILKKRFARGEIEREEFEERKKILKLNK' A
#
# COMPACT_ATOMS: atom_id res chain seq x y z
N MET A 1 -12.31 -36.88 13.81
CA MET A 1 -11.11 -36.45 13.07
C MET A 1 -11.50 -35.56 11.89
N HIS A 2 -11.73 -34.25 12.10
CA HIS A 2 -12.03 -33.29 11.01
C HIS A 2 -11.03 -32.13 10.92
N TRP A 3 -10.13 -32.01 11.89
CA TRP A 3 -9.10 -30.97 11.96
C TRP A 3 -8.10 -31.02 10.79
N ILE A 4 -7.84 -32.22 10.26
CA ILE A 4 -6.96 -32.44 9.09
C ILE A 4 -7.56 -31.80 7.82
N TRP A 5 -8.88 -31.93 7.64
CA TRP A 5 -9.58 -31.30 6.52
C TRP A 5 -9.57 -29.78 6.60
N TRP A 6 -9.68 -29.25 7.82
CA TRP A 6 -9.60 -27.80 8.05
C TRP A 6 -8.20 -27.24 7.77
N LEU A 7 -7.15 -28.00 8.10
CA LEU A 7 -5.76 -27.62 7.83
C LEU A 7 -5.45 -27.56 6.32
N ILE A 8 -5.98 -28.51 5.55
CA ILE A 8 -5.91 -28.51 4.09
C ILE A 8 -6.66 -27.30 3.50
N PHE A 9 -7.86 -27.01 4.02
CA PHE A 9 -8.65 -25.87 3.56
C PHE A 9 -7.94 -24.53 3.80
N ILE A 10 -7.34 -24.35 4.98
CA ILE A 10 -6.55 -23.15 5.31
C ILE A 10 -5.35 -23.00 4.36
N ALA A 11 -4.64 -24.09 4.05
CA ALA A 11 -3.51 -24.04 3.13
C ALA A 11 -3.91 -23.57 1.73
N ILE A 12 -5.08 -24.00 1.23
CA ILE A 12 -5.62 -23.58 -0.07
C ILE A 12 -6.01 -22.10 -0.06
N VAL A 13 -6.70 -21.64 0.99
CA VAL A 13 -7.10 -20.24 1.14
C VAL A 13 -5.88 -19.32 1.20
N LEU A 14 -4.83 -19.73 1.91
CA LEU A 14 -3.58 -18.97 1.97
C LEU A 14 -2.91 -18.88 0.61
N LEU A 15 -2.85 -19.97 -0.18
CA LEU A 15 -2.27 -19.92 -1.53
C LEU A 15 -3.01 -18.95 -2.45
N VAL A 16 -4.35 -18.99 -2.45
CA VAL A 16 -5.17 -18.12 -3.31
C VAL A 16 -5.05 -16.65 -2.89
N THR A 17 -4.97 -16.38 -1.59
CA THR A 17 -4.84 -15.00 -1.07
C THR A 17 -3.42 -14.45 -1.21
N PHE A 18 -2.39 -15.29 -1.22
CA PHE A 18 -1.00 -14.88 -1.40
C PHE A 18 -0.71 -14.30 -2.80
N ASP A 19 -1.43 -14.78 -3.82
CA ASP A 19 -1.33 -14.25 -5.21
C ASP A 19 -2.02 -12.88 -5.38
N ILE A 20 -3.04 -12.60 -4.56
CA ILE A 20 -3.89 -11.40 -4.70
C ILE A 20 -3.39 -10.24 -3.84
N VAL A 21 -2.76 -10.52 -2.71
CA VAL A 21 -2.14 -9.49 -1.89
C VAL A 21 -0.75 -9.25 -2.48
N PRO A 22 -0.52 -8.20 -3.29
CA PRO A 22 0.85 -7.79 -3.53
C PRO A 22 1.43 -7.56 -2.15
N TYR A 23 2.38 -8.42 -1.77
CA TYR A 23 3.23 -8.24 -0.62
C TYR A 23 4.02 -6.98 -0.94
N ARG A 24 3.38 -5.83 -0.78
CA ARG A 24 4.05 -4.55 -0.75
C ARG A 24 4.88 -4.71 0.51
N PRO A 25 6.21 -4.89 0.41
CA PRO A 25 7.01 -4.78 1.60
C PRO A 25 6.55 -3.46 2.23
N LYS A 26 6.22 -3.53 3.52
CA LYS A 26 6.23 -2.33 4.34
C LYS A 26 7.69 -1.88 4.34
N THR A 27 8.15 -1.32 3.21
CA THR A 27 9.36 -0.55 3.16
C THR A 27 9.12 0.50 4.22
N GLU A 28 9.89 0.40 5.28
CA GLU A 28 9.90 1.35 6.38
C GLU A 28 9.70 2.75 5.79
N PRO A 29 8.75 3.54 6.31
CA PRO A 29 8.57 4.90 5.84
C PRO A 29 9.78 5.69 6.32
N ASN A 30 10.87 5.62 5.56
CA ASN A 30 11.50 6.87 5.16
C ASN A 30 10.34 7.67 4.62
N GLU A 31 9.84 8.64 5.38
CA GLU A 31 8.69 9.45 5.00
C GLU A 31 9.06 10.22 3.73
N ASP A 32 8.96 9.53 2.60
CA ASP A 32 9.19 10.07 1.29
C ASP A 32 8.22 11.23 1.16
N ALA A 33 8.70 12.36 0.66
CA ALA A 33 7.91 13.58 0.58
C ALA A 33 6.56 13.33 -0.14
N LEU A 34 6.48 12.31 -1.00
CA LEU A 34 5.22 11.86 -1.62
C LEU A 34 4.20 11.28 -0.64
N ASP A 35 4.61 10.57 0.40
CA ASP A 35 3.72 9.99 1.40
C ASP A 35 3.12 11.07 2.31
N ILE A 36 3.95 12.04 2.72
CA ILE A 36 3.50 13.23 3.46
C ILE A 36 2.51 14.04 2.61
N LEU A 37 2.82 14.24 1.33
CA LEU A 37 1.97 14.97 0.40
C LEU A 37 0.62 14.25 0.20
N LYS A 38 0.61 12.91 0.06
CA LYS A 38 -0.63 12.11 -0.01
C LYS A 38 -1.47 12.20 1.26
N LYS A 39 -0.86 12.13 2.44
CA LYS A 39 -1.57 12.26 3.72
C LYS A 39 -2.26 13.62 3.83
N ARG A 40 -1.59 14.71 3.44
CA ARG A 40 -2.19 16.06 3.43
C ARG A 40 -3.34 16.20 2.44
N PHE A 41 -3.22 15.60 1.25
CA PHE A 41 -4.32 15.54 0.28
C PHE A 41 -5.51 14.74 0.82
N ALA A 42 -5.28 13.59 1.44
CA ALA A 42 -6.33 12.78 2.05
C ALA A 42 -7.02 13.48 3.23
N ARG A 43 -6.30 14.34 3.95
CA ARG A 43 -6.86 15.22 4.99
C ARG A 43 -7.62 16.43 4.45
N GLY A 44 -7.57 16.68 3.14
CA GLY A 44 -8.19 17.86 2.52
C GLY A 44 -7.45 19.17 2.81
N GLU A 45 -6.20 19.09 3.29
CA GLU A 45 -5.38 20.27 3.61
C GLU A 45 -4.82 20.95 2.35
N ILE A 46 -4.83 20.24 1.23
CA ILE A 46 -4.33 20.73 -0.07
C ILE A 46 -5.31 20.34 -1.18
N GLU A 47 -5.46 21.21 -2.17
CA GLU A 47 -6.29 20.94 -3.33
C GLU A 47 -5.59 20.01 -4.34
N ARG A 48 -6.39 19.44 -5.26
CA ARG A 48 -5.90 18.53 -6.30
C ARG A 48 -4.79 19.14 -7.17
N GLU A 49 -4.90 20.43 -7.47
CA GLU A 49 -3.93 21.13 -8.31
C GLU A 49 -2.57 21.24 -7.62
N GLU A 50 -2.55 21.68 -6.35
CA GLU A 50 -1.35 21.76 -5.52
C GLU A 50 -0.71 20.37 -5.30
N PHE A 51 -1.53 19.34 -5.12
CA PHE A 51 -1.05 17.96 -4.99
C PHE A 51 -0.31 17.49 -6.25
N GLU A 52 -0.89 17.71 -7.44
CA GLU A 52 -0.29 17.26 -8.70
C GLU A 52 0.99 18.02 -9.05
N GLU A 53 1.06 19.32 -8.76
CA GLU A 53 2.27 20.12 -8.98
C GLU A 53 3.43 19.62 -8.10
N ARG A 54 3.20 19.47 -6.79
CA ARG A 54 4.22 19.01 -5.85
C ARG A 54 4.64 17.57 -6.12
N LYS A 55 3.70 16.70 -6.49
CA LYS A 55 3.98 15.31 -6.88
C LYS A 55 4.89 15.24 -8.12
N LYS A 56 4.71 16.13 -9.10
CA LYS A 56 5.60 16.21 -10.27
C LYS A 56 7.01 16.65 -9.87
N ILE A 57 7.13 17.68 -9.04
CA ILE A 57 8.43 18.17 -8.55
C ILE A 57 9.19 17.08 -7.80
N LEU A 58 8.52 16.37 -6.89
CA LEU A 58 9.13 15.30 -6.10
C LEU A 58 9.54 14.09 -6.95
N LYS A 59 8.83 13.81 -8.05
CA LYS A 59 9.19 12.74 -8.98
C LYS A 59 10.34 13.14 -9.92
N LEU A 60 10.48 14.42 -10.25
CA LEU A 60 11.51 14.94 -11.14
C LEU A 60 12.89 15.02 -10.46
N ASN A 61 12.91 15.18 -9.14
CA ASN A 61 14.13 15.42 -8.35
C ASN A 61 14.71 14.13 -7.73
N LYS A 62 14.49 12.98 -8.38
CA LYS A 62 14.91 11.65 -7.92
C LYS A 62 16.03 11.07 -8.79
#